data_AF-A0A850HLV7-F1
#
_entry.id   AF-A0A850HLV7-F1
#
_cell.length_a   1.000
_cell.length_b   1.000
_cell.length_c   1.000
_cell.angle_alpha   90.00
_cell.angle_beta   90.00
_cell.angle_gamma   90.00
#
_symmetry.space_group_name_H-M   'P 1'
#
loop_
_entity.id
_entity.type
_entity.pdbx_description
1 polymer ?
#
loop_
_entity_poly.entity_id
_entity_poly.type
_entity_poly.pdbx_seq_one_letter_code
_entity_poly.pdbx_strand_id
1 'polypeptide(L)'
;MSKIYFTLTGTKHYFGKELFEGLGKIGYVANSSYTVIGDSMSAGRIYDKIGDTAKAKVVLGTDYGIICRLGKKCLLENKKKLEKSETEIDE
;
A
#
# COMPACT_ATOMS: atom_id res chain seq x y z
N MET A 1 1.43 13.95 11.18
CA MET A 1 1.75 12.69 10.48
C MET A 1 1.24 12.73 9.04
N SER A 2 2.13 12.54 8.08
CA SER A 2 1.81 12.59 6.65
C SER A 2 0.92 11.42 6.23
N LYS A 3 -0.16 11.71 5.48
CA LYS A 3 -1.04 10.69 4.91
C LYS A 3 -0.28 10.01 3.77
N ILE A 4 -0.18 8.69 3.80
CA ILE A 4 0.49 7.94 2.73
C ILE A 4 -0.54 7.52 1.69
N TYR A 5 -0.23 7.83 0.43
CA TYR A 5 -1.01 7.45 -0.73
C TYR A 5 -0.17 6.56 -1.65
N PHE A 6 -0.81 5.69 -2.40
CA PHE A 6 -0.17 4.84 -3.39
C PHE A 6 -1.08 4.59 -4.58
N THR A 7 -0.47 4.29 -5.71
CA THR A 7 -1.20 3.99 -6.95
C THR A 7 -1.28 2.48 -7.19
N LEU A 8 -2.50 2.00 -7.42
CA LEU A 8 -2.78 0.71 -8.02
C LEU A 8 -2.91 0.87 -9.53
N THR A 9 -2.21 0.01 -10.24
CA THR A 9 -2.12 -0.07 -11.70
C THR A 9 -2.68 -1.42 -12.19
N GLY A 10 -3.06 -1.49 -13.46
CA GLY A 10 -3.52 -2.72 -14.10
C GLY A 10 -4.98 -3.09 -13.81
N THR A 11 -5.72 -2.28 -13.05
CA THR A 11 -7.13 -2.55 -12.71
C THR A 11 -8.02 -2.71 -13.95
N LYS A 12 -7.74 -1.95 -15.02
CA LYS A 12 -8.41 -2.07 -16.33
C LYS A 12 -8.11 -3.39 -17.04
N HIS A 13 -6.88 -3.90 -16.93
CA HIS A 13 -6.48 -5.16 -17.56
C HIS A 13 -7.11 -6.38 -16.87
N TYR A 14 -7.33 -6.30 -15.55
CA TYR A 14 -7.82 -7.44 -14.77
C TYR A 14 -9.36 -7.48 -14.62
N PHE A 15 -10.06 -6.35 -14.62
CA PHE A 15 -11.50 -6.33 -14.30
C PHE A 15 -12.38 -5.53 -15.26
N GLY A 16 -11.82 -4.88 -16.29
CA GLY A 16 -12.63 -3.98 -17.12
C GLY A 16 -13.22 -2.80 -16.31
N LYS A 17 -14.21 -2.11 -16.88
CA LYS A 17 -14.76 -0.85 -16.32
C LYS A 17 -15.61 -1.07 -15.05
N GLU A 18 -16.05 -2.31 -14.80
CA GLU A 18 -16.90 -2.70 -13.67
C GLU A 18 -16.04 -3.24 -12.53
N LEU A 19 -15.37 -2.32 -11.84
CA LEU A 19 -14.67 -2.63 -10.60
C LEU A 19 -15.71 -3.09 -9.56
N PHE A 20 -15.45 -4.22 -8.89
CA PHE A 20 -15.94 -4.64 -7.56
C PHE A 20 -16.85 -5.86 -7.44
N GLU A 21 -17.31 -6.55 -8.49
CA GLU A 21 -18.03 -7.82 -8.30
C GLU A 21 -17.06 -9.03 -8.23
N GLY A 22 -16.80 -9.55 -7.02
CA GLY A 22 -16.12 -10.85 -6.78
C GLY A 22 -14.65 -10.83 -6.32
N LEU A 23 -14.09 -9.64 -6.05
CA LEU A 23 -12.79 -9.26 -5.47
C LEU A 23 -11.70 -10.32 -5.20
N GLY A 24 -11.28 -11.04 -6.25
CA GLY A 24 -9.96 -11.64 -6.34
C GLY A 24 -8.85 -10.58 -6.47
N LYS A 25 -7.77 -10.89 -7.20
CA LYS A 25 -6.62 -9.99 -7.35
C LYS A 25 -6.91 -8.79 -8.27
N ILE A 26 -7.21 -7.64 -7.68
CA ILE A 26 -7.63 -6.40 -8.38
C ILE A 26 -6.57 -5.69 -9.26
N GLY A 27 -5.29 -5.98 -9.07
CA GLY A 27 -4.20 -5.30 -9.77
C GLY A 27 -2.90 -5.33 -8.98
N TYR A 28 -1.97 -4.44 -9.35
CA TYR A 28 -0.65 -4.35 -8.73
C TYR A 28 -0.32 -2.92 -8.32
N VAL A 29 0.50 -2.78 -7.29
CA VAL A 29 1.06 -1.48 -6.90
C VAL A 29 2.08 -1.04 -7.94
N ALA A 30 2.05 0.23 -8.31
CA ALA A 30 2.98 0.84 -9.24
C ALA A 30 4.44 0.64 -8.79
N ASN A 31 5.24 -0.14 -9.51
CA ASN A 31 6.64 -0.38 -9.12
C ASN A 31 7.55 0.82 -9.42
N SER A 32 7.25 1.55 -10.48
CA SER A 32 8.08 2.68 -10.89
C SER A 32 7.51 4.03 -10.45
N SER A 33 8.41 4.99 -10.24
CA SER A 33 8.05 6.38 -9.95
C SER A 33 7.36 7.07 -11.13
N TYR A 34 7.53 6.58 -12.36
CA TYR A 34 6.84 7.14 -13.53
C TYR A 34 5.37 6.72 -13.63
N THR A 35 4.95 5.67 -12.91
CA THR A 35 3.55 5.19 -12.88
C THR A 35 2.80 5.63 -11.63
N VAL A 36 3.46 6.34 -10.70
CA VAL A 36 2.77 6.95 -9.57
C VAL A 36 1.99 8.18 -10.05
N ILE A 37 0.83 8.42 -9.43
CA ILE A 37 -0.05 9.53 -9.82
C ILE A 37 0.09 10.60 -8.75
N GLY A 38 0.62 11.76 -9.15
CA GLY A 38 0.87 12.89 -8.24
C GLY A 38 1.82 12.54 -7.12
N ASP A 39 1.48 12.93 -5.89
CA ASP A 39 2.29 12.69 -4.69
C ASP A 39 2.14 11.28 -4.09
N SER A 40 1.66 10.31 -4.87
CA SER A 40 1.53 8.93 -4.41
C SER A 40 2.89 8.21 -4.40
N MET A 41 3.00 7.17 -3.57
CA MET A 41 4.21 6.38 -3.43
C MET A 41 4.21 5.17 -4.37
N SER A 42 5.41 4.74 -4.77
CA SER A 42 5.64 3.51 -5.52
C SER A 42 5.75 2.31 -4.59
N ALA A 43 5.57 1.11 -5.13
CA ALA A 43 5.64 -0.16 -4.43
C ALA A 43 6.92 -0.26 -3.59
N GLY A 44 8.09 0.01 -4.19
CA GLY A 44 9.37 -0.02 -3.49
C GLY A 44 9.39 0.82 -2.20
N ARG A 45 8.90 2.06 -2.27
CA ARG A 45 8.91 2.97 -1.10
C ARG A 45 7.80 2.68 -0.09
N ILE A 46 6.76 1.97 -0.51
CA ILE A 46 5.66 1.57 0.36
C ILE A 46 6.04 0.35 1.17
N TYR A 47 6.72 -0.63 0.55
CA TYR A 47 7.16 -1.84 1.23
C TYR A 47 8.06 -1.54 2.42
N ASP A 48 8.89 -0.49 2.36
CA ASP A 48 9.67 -0.03 3.52
C ASP A 48 8.82 0.46 4.71
N LYS A 49 7.54 0.79 4.45
CA LYS A 49 6.64 1.46 5.40
C LYS A 49 5.47 0.59 5.87
N ILE A 50 5.22 -0.54 5.21
CA ILE A 50 4.15 -1.48 5.55
C ILE A 50 4.75 -2.85 5.91
N GLY A 51 4.05 -3.62 6.76
CA GLY A 51 4.39 -5.02 6.98
C GLY A 51 3.86 -5.93 5.86
N ASP A 52 3.74 -7.23 6.15
CA ASP A 52 3.27 -8.24 5.17
C ASP A 52 1.87 -7.97 4.61
N THR A 53 1.00 -7.35 5.42
CA THR A 53 -0.36 -6.99 5.00
C THR A 53 -0.72 -5.59 5.44
N ALA A 54 -1.38 -4.85 4.54
CA ALA A 54 -1.84 -3.50 4.82
C ALA A 54 -3.27 -3.27 4.34
N LYS A 55 -4.05 -2.58 5.16
CA LYS A 55 -5.39 -2.12 4.78
C LYS A 55 -5.31 -0.71 4.23
N ALA A 56 -5.95 -0.51 3.08
CA ALA A 56 -6.02 0.77 2.40
C ALA A 56 -7.46 1.12 2.06
N LYS A 57 -7.75 2.42 1.97
CA LYS A 57 -9.01 2.95 1.48
C LYS A 57 -8.81 3.51 0.08
N VAL A 58 -9.63 3.09 -0.87
CA VAL A 58 -9.67 3.71 -2.20
C VAL A 58 -10.20 5.13 -2.05
N VAL A 59 -9.46 6.10 -2.61
CA VAL A 59 -9.83 7.53 -2.52
C VAL A 59 -10.28 8.05 -3.88
N LEU A 60 -9.60 7.66 -4.96
CA LEU A 60 -9.90 8.15 -6.30
C LEU A 60 -9.62 7.07 -7.33
N GLY A 61 -10.55 6.86 -8.26
CA GLY A 61 -10.32 6.09 -9.48
C GLY A 61 -10.14 7.03 -10.67
N THR A 62 -9.07 6.86 -11.42
CA THR A 62 -8.80 7.58 -12.67
C THR A 62 -8.57 6.57 -13.80
N ASP A 63 -8.66 7.00 -15.06
CA ASP A 63 -8.37 6.13 -16.22
C ASP A 63 -6.92 5.58 -16.22
N TYR A 64 -5.99 6.27 -15.56
CA TYR A 64 -4.58 5.90 -15.48
C TYR A 64 -4.26 4.99 -14.28
N GLY A 65 -5.17 4.87 -13.32
CA GLY A 65 -4.97 4.07 -12.12
C GLY A 65 -5.82 4.52 -10.93
N ILE A 66 -5.75 3.74 -9.85
CA ILE A 66 -6.52 3.97 -8.63
C ILE A 66 -5.60 4.45 -7.52
N ILE A 67 -5.95 5.57 -6.90
CA ILE A 67 -5.24 6.12 -5.75
C ILE A 67 -5.86 5.57 -4.48
N CYS A 68 -5.02 4.90 -3.70
CA CYS A 68 -5.35 4.32 -2.42
C CYS A 68 -4.61 5.05 -1.30
N ARG A 69 -5.30 5.24 -0.18
CA ARG A 69 -4.73 5.79 1.04
C ARG A 69 -4.48 4.67 2.03
N LEU A 70 -3.25 4.58 2.53
CA LEU A 70 -2.90 3.64 3.59
C LEU A 70 -3.58 4.00 4.91
N GLY A 71 -4.13 2.98 5.58
CA GLY A 71 -4.70 3.11 6.91
C GLY A 71 -3.61 3.29 7.97
N LYS A 72 -3.87 4.18 8.95
CA LYS A 72 -2.90 4.51 10.01
C LYS A 72 -2.40 3.31 10.81
N LYS A 73 -3.25 2.27 10.99
CA LYS A 73 -2.90 1.05 11.74
C LYS A 73 -1.85 0.15 11.07
N CYS A 74 -1.59 0.34 9.77
CA CYS A 74 -0.67 -0.51 9.00
C CYS A 74 0.66 0.16 8.66
N LEU A 75 0.82 1.44 9.01
CA LEU A 75 2.12 2.12 8.92
C LEU A 75 2.94 1.63 10.10
N LEU A 76 4.08 1.01 9.81
CA LEU A 76 4.94 0.28 10.73
C LEU A 76 4.95 0.85 12.17
N GLU A 77 4.01 0.37 13.00
CA GLU A 77 4.04 0.47 14.46
C GLU A 77 4.94 -0.63 15.06
N ASN A 78 5.89 -1.16 14.26
CA ASN A 78 6.89 -2.13 14.69
C ASN A 78 8.18 -1.48 15.22
N LYS A 79 8.14 -0.21 15.65
CA LYS A 79 9.26 0.35 16.43
C LYS A 79 9.26 -0.04 17.92
N LYS A 80 8.20 -0.68 18.45
CA LYS A 80 8.13 -1.05 19.88
C LYS A 80 8.08 -2.54 20.20
N LYS A 81 7.98 -3.42 19.20
CA LYS A 81 7.89 -4.88 19.44
C LYS A 81 9.18 -5.65 19.15
N LEU A 82 10.12 -5.07 18.39
CA LEU A 82 11.45 -5.68 18.16
C LEU A 82 12.47 -5.33 19.26
N GLU A 83 12.47 -4.10 19.80
CA GLU A 83 13.39 -3.72 20.89
C GLU A 83 13.10 -4.41 22.23
N LYS A 84 12.01 -5.20 22.34
CA LYS A 84 11.67 -5.92 23.58
C LYS A 84 12.07 -7.40 23.57
N SER A 85 12.52 -7.94 22.44
CA SER A 85 12.97 -9.35 22.35
C SER A 85 14.49 -9.52 22.40
N GLU A 86 15.27 -8.44 22.33
CA GLU A 86 16.74 -8.48 22.33
C GLU A 86 17.38 -8.18 23.71
N THR A 87 16.61 -8.10 24.79
CA THR A 87 17.14 -7.83 26.15
C THR A 87 16.77 -8.91 27.19
N GLU A 88 16.26 -10.07 26.77
CA GLU A 88 15.96 -11.21 27.67
C GLU A 88 16.84 -12.44 27.37
N ILE A 89 18.05 -12.23 26.85
CA ILE A 89 19.10 -13.25 26.80
C ILE A 89 20.37 -12.63 27.38
N ASP A 90 20.32 -12.28 28.68
CA ASP A 90 21.49 -12.03 29.50
C ASP A 90 21.30 -12.82 30.81
N GLU A 91 22.34 -13.61 31.11
CA GLU A 91 22.54 -14.59 32.22
C GLU A 91 21.95 -16.00 32.08
#